data_AF-A0A932Q9X2-F1
#
_entry.id   AF-A0A932Q9X2-F1
#
_cell.length_a   1.000
_cell.length_b   1.000
_cell.length_c   1.000
_cell.angle_alpha   90.00
_cell.angle_beta   90.00
_cell.angle_gamma   90.00
#
_symmetry.space_group_name_H-M   'P 1'
#
loop_
_entity.id
_entity.type
_entity.pdbx_description
1 polymer ?
#
loop_
_entity_poly.entity_id
_entity_poly.type
_entity_poly.pdbx_seq_one_letter_code
_entity_poly.pdbx_strand_id
1 'polypeptide(L)'
;MRIKKTYLSTRPSARAFWVALWSAMLLALVSLIYWDDVPGLASFLPATRAQIFTRHEYWRLLTTVAVHADFKHLGSNLVLFGILSFILNAYFGLWIFPLLTLLLSSATNFVALLTYSADVTLIGASGAVYVMAGFWLAMYMGIERGHSVANRLIRCVGFTLILLIPEAFEPVVSYRTHAIGFGFGVLAAIPYYFWNRARFRMAEVVVPDEPDDPTDKIESRYHPAETH
;
A
#
# COMPACT_ATOMS: atom_id res chain seq x y z
N MET A 1 21.81 -24.47 -1.01
CA MET A 1 21.50 -23.67 0.18
C MET A 1 20.25 -22.85 -0.12
N ARG A 2 19.24 -22.89 0.75
CA ARG A 2 17.97 -22.18 0.59
C ARG A 2 17.78 -21.11 1.66
N ILE A 3 17.22 -19.96 1.29
CA ILE A 3 16.79 -18.93 2.24
C ILE A 3 15.45 -19.36 2.85
N LYS A 4 15.41 -19.57 4.18
CA LYS A 4 14.21 -20.00 4.92
C LYS A 4 13.44 -18.84 5.54
N LYS A 5 14.14 -17.79 5.97
CA LYS A 5 13.53 -16.58 6.56
C LYS A 5 14.18 -15.35 5.98
N THR A 6 13.40 -14.29 5.84
CA THR A 6 13.85 -12.95 5.41
C THR A 6 13.47 -11.93 6.47
N TYR A 7 13.85 -10.66 6.25
CA TYR A 7 13.41 -9.56 7.09
C TYR A 7 11.88 -9.50 7.25
N LEU A 8 11.11 -9.86 6.22
CA LEU A 8 9.65 -9.87 6.27
C LEU A 8 9.07 -11.05 7.08
N SER A 9 9.88 -12.06 7.39
CA SER A 9 9.47 -13.17 8.26
C SER A 9 9.48 -12.82 9.75
N THR A 10 9.93 -11.61 10.12
CA THR A 10 9.93 -11.14 11.50
C THR A 10 8.52 -10.82 11.97
N ARG A 11 8.26 -10.99 13.28
CA ARG A 11 6.95 -10.65 13.86
C ARG A 11 6.76 -9.14 13.81
N PRO A 12 5.61 -8.65 13.29
CA PRO A 12 5.33 -7.22 13.26
C PRO A 12 5.24 -6.64 14.68
N SER A 13 5.63 -5.38 14.85
CA SER A 13 5.58 -4.73 16.15
C SER A 13 4.13 -4.51 16.61
N ALA A 14 3.83 -4.76 17.88
CA ALA A 14 2.50 -4.50 18.44
C ALA A 14 2.09 -3.02 18.38
N ARG A 15 3.08 -2.11 18.35
CA ARG A 15 2.86 -0.66 18.18
C ARG A 15 2.28 -0.31 16.81
N ALA A 16 2.62 -1.06 15.76
CA ALA A 16 2.12 -0.82 14.42
C ALA A 16 0.61 -0.98 14.30
N PHE A 17 0.01 -1.90 15.08
CA PHE A 17 -1.44 -2.04 15.14
C PHE A 17 -2.10 -0.75 15.61
N TRP A 18 -1.61 -0.17 16.70
CA TRP A 18 -2.13 1.09 17.23
C TRP A 18 -1.92 2.25 16.25
N VAL A 19 -0.77 2.34 15.59
CA VAL A 19 -0.52 3.37 14.57
C VAL A 19 -1.52 3.26 13.41
N ALA A 20 -1.76 2.06 12.90
CA ALA A 20 -2.73 1.81 11.85
C ALA A 20 -4.15 2.15 12.28
N LEU A 21 -4.56 1.70 13.47
CA LEU A 21 -5.88 1.96 14.03
C LEU A 21 -6.12 3.46 14.21
N TRP A 22 -5.19 4.19 14.85
CA TRP A 22 -5.32 5.63 15.04
C TRP A 22 -5.34 6.39 13.71
N SER A 23 -4.57 5.96 12.72
CA SER A 23 -4.58 6.58 11.39
C SER A 23 -5.91 6.35 10.66
N ALA A 24 -6.47 5.14 10.76
CA ALA A 24 -7.79 4.82 10.21
C ALA A 24 -8.91 5.60 10.92
N MET A 25 -8.85 5.70 12.25
CA MET A 25 -9.79 6.50 13.04
C MET A 25 -9.70 7.99 12.68
N LEU A 26 -8.50 8.51 12.44
CA LEU A 26 -8.31 9.90 12.01
C LEU A 26 -8.93 10.14 10.63
N LEU A 27 -8.73 9.24 9.65
CA LEU A 27 -9.39 9.33 8.34
C LEU A 27 -10.92 9.33 8.48
N ALA A 28 -11.45 8.42 9.30
CA ALA A 28 -12.88 8.33 9.54
C ALA A 28 -13.42 9.60 10.20
N LEU A 29 -12.75 10.11 11.25
CA LEU A 29 -13.13 11.32 11.95
C LEU A 29 -13.15 12.54 11.01
N VAL A 30 -12.11 12.74 10.20
CA VAL A 30 -12.05 13.86 9.26
C VAL A 30 -13.15 13.75 8.21
N SER A 31 -13.46 12.54 7.73
CA SER A 31 -14.57 12.33 6.79
C SER A 31 -15.94 12.60 7.43
N LEU A 32 -16.14 12.22 8.70
CA LEU A 32 -17.37 12.54 9.44
C LEU A 32 -17.55 14.05 9.62
N ILE A 33 -16.48 14.76 10.01
CA ILE A 33 -16.47 16.23 10.13
C ILE A 33 -16.75 16.88 8.77
N TYR A 34 -16.22 16.32 7.68
CA TYR A 34 -16.46 16.80 6.32
C TYR A 34 -17.93 16.66 5.91
N TRP A 35 -18.61 15.57 6.28
CA TRP A 35 -20.03 15.36 5.95
C TRP A 35 -20.99 16.20 6.79
N ASP A 36 -20.64 16.49 8.04
CA ASP A 36 -21.44 17.34 8.93
C ASP A 36 -21.28 18.84 8.62
N ASP A 37 -20.34 19.19 7.73
CA ASP A 37 -19.98 20.56 7.36
C ASP A 37 -19.76 21.50 8.56
N VAL A 38 -19.12 20.95 9.61
CA VAL A 38 -18.73 21.69 10.81
C VAL A 38 -18.01 22.98 10.39
N PRO A 39 -18.34 24.13 11.01
CA PRO A 39 -18.86 25.33 10.34
C PRO A 39 -18.19 25.70 9.00
N GLY A 40 -18.59 25.08 7.89
CA GLY A 40 -18.12 25.40 6.52
C GLY A 40 -16.75 24.81 6.15
N LEU A 41 -16.18 23.95 6.99
CA LEU A 41 -14.88 23.32 6.79
C LEU A 41 -14.85 22.44 5.54
N ALA A 42 -16.00 21.92 5.09
CA ALA A 42 -16.06 21.06 3.91
C ALA A 42 -15.51 21.75 2.65
N SER A 43 -15.68 23.07 2.55
CA SER A 43 -15.15 23.86 1.44
C SER A 43 -13.62 23.98 1.43
N PHE A 44 -12.94 23.71 2.56
CA PHE A 44 -11.49 23.92 2.74
C PHE A 44 -10.63 22.66 2.54
N LEU A 45 -11.23 21.47 2.48
CA LEU A 45 -10.49 20.19 2.52
C LEU A 45 -10.24 19.53 1.16
N PRO A 46 -11.21 19.45 0.22
CA PRO A 46 -11.00 18.88 -1.11
C PRO A 46 -10.02 19.70 -1.94
N ALA A 47 -9.43 19.09 -2.97
CA ALA A 47 -8.47 19.75 -3.84
C ALA A 47 -8.97 19.83 -5.29
N THR A 48 -8.98 21.03 -5.84
CA THR A 48 -9.21 21.29 -7.27
C THR A 48 -8.00 21.96 -7.90
N ARG A 49 -7.91 21.91 -9.23
CA ARG A 49 -6.81 22.55 -9.97
C ARG A 49 -6.73 24.06 -9.68
N ALA A 50 -7.86 24.76 -9.69
CA ALA A 50 -7.90 26.21 -9.46
C ALA A 50 -7.41 26.59 -8.05
N GLN A 51 -7.79 25.83 -7.02
CA GLN A 51 -7.33 26.09 -5.65
C GLN A 51 -5.82 25.93 -5.50
N ILE A 52 -5.22 24.93 -6.13
CA ILE A 52 -3.78 24.67 -6.02
C ILE A 52 -2.97 25.64 -6.88
N PHE A 53 -3.32 25.81 -8.16
CA PHE A 53 -2.47 26.51 -9.12
C PHE A 53 -2.80 27.99 -9.29
N THR A 54 -3.99 28.44 -8.88
CA THR A 54 -4.38 29.85 -8.95
C THR A 54 -4.44 30.49 -7.57
N ARG A 55 -4.95 29.77 -6.56
CA ARG A 55 -5.11 30.30 -5.19
C ARG A 55 -4.02 29.87 -4.21
N HIS A 56 -3.09 29.00 -4.64
CA HIS A 56 -1.96 28.53 -3.85
C HIS A 56 -2.34 27.86 -2.52
N GLU A 57 -3.50 27.19 -2.49
CA GLU A 57 -4.06 26.54 -1.30
C GLU A 57 -3.46 25.14 -1.09
N TYR A 58 -2.13 25.05 -0.98
CA TYR A 58 -1.38 23.77 -1.04
C TYR A 58 -1.69 22.78 0.08
N TRP A 59 -2.21 23.22 1.23
CA TRP A 59 -2.64 22.32 2.31
C TRP A 59 -3.70 21.31 1.82
N ARG A 60 -4.48 21.68 0.80
CA ARG A 60 -5.50 20.82 0.20
C ARG A 60 -4.95 19.53 -0.38
N LEU A 61 -3.70 19.53 -0.84
CA LEU A 61 -3.01 18.33 -1.33
C LEU A 61 -2.88 17.26 -0.26
N LEU A 62 -2.80 17.67 1.01
CA LEU A 62 -2.76 16.78 2.15
C LEU A 62 -4.17 16.47 2.67
N THR A 63 -5.01 17.49 2.87
CA THR A 63 -6.35 17.29 3.47
C THR A 63 -7.29 16.49 2.59
N THR A 64 -7.15 16.55 1.27
CA THR A 64 -7.95 15.74 0.32
C THR A 64 -7.82 14.23 0.58
N VAL A 65 -6.67 13.77 1.10
CA VAL A 65 -6.44 12.36 1.47
C VAL A 65 -7.40 11.90 2.57
N ALA A 66 -7.87 12.81 3.43
CA ALA A 66 -8.63 12.49 4.62
C ALA A 66 -10.15 12.65 4.48
N VAL A 67 -10.64 13.18 3.36
CA VAL A 67 -12.06 13.39 3.09
C VAL A 67 -12.56 12.42 2.03
N HIS A 68 -13.80 11.95 2.16
CA HIS A 68 -14.40 10.99 1.25
C HIS A 68 -15.81 11.45 0.85
N ALA A 69 -16.29 11.00 -0.31
CA ALA A 69 -17.62 11.38 -0.82
C ALA A 69 -18.74 10.83 0.06
N ASP A 70 -18.59 9.59 0.53
CA ASP A 70 -19.61 8.83 1.24
C ASP A 70 -19.00 7.68 2.06
N PHE A 71 -19.85 6.99 2.82
CA PHE A 71 -19.46 5.86 3.67
C PHE A 71 -18.89 4.67 2.89
N LYS A 72 -19.37 4.41 1.66
CA LYS A 72 -18.90 3.27 0.84
C LYS A 72 -17.48 3.54 0.36
N HIS A 73 -17.20 4.74 -0.14
CA HIS A 73 -15.88 5.18 -0.56
C HIS A 73 -14.90 5.26 0.62
N LEU A 74 -15.34 5.72 1.80
CA LEU A 74 -14.51 5.66 3.01
C LEU A 74 -14.21 4.21 3.40
N GLY A 75 -15.24 3.36 3.47
CA GLY A 75 -15.11 1.96 3.88
C GLY A 75 -14.14 1.16 3.00
N SER A 76 -14.21 1.34 1.67
CA SER A 76 -13.31 0.67 0.73
C SER A 76 -11.85 1.07 0.93
N ASN A 77 -11.59 2.36 1.18
CA ASN A 77 -10.24 2.85 1.46
C ASN A 77 -9.72 2.39 2.83
N LEU A 78 -10.55 2.40 3.88
CA LEU A 78 -10.14 2.06 5.24
C LEU A 78 -9.57 0.64 5.36
N VAL A 79 -10.11 -0.32 4.62
CA VAL A 79 -9.62 -1.72 4.64
C VAL A 79 -8.18 -1.79 4.16
N LEU A 80 -7.91 -1.30 2.95
CA LEU A 80 -6.57 -1.37 2.35
C LEU A 80 -5.59 -0.41 3.04
N PHE A 81 -6.05 0.79 3.40
CA PHE A 81 -5.26 1.74 4.17
C PHE A 81 -4.85 1.17 5.52
N GLY A 82 -5.77 0.52 6.26
CA GLY A 82 -5.48 -0.11 7.55
C GLY A 82 -4.45 -1.25 7.44
N ILE A 83 -4.62 -2.15 6.47
CA ILE A 83 -3.68 -3.25 6.24
C ILE A 83 -2.29 -2.72 5.87
N LEU A 84 -2.22 -1.81 4.90
CA LEU A 84 -0.95 -1.29 4.41
C LEU A 84 -0.27 -0.40 5.45
N SER A 85 -1.01 0.40 6.22
CA SER A 85 -0.44 1.26 7.27
C SER A 85 0.19 0.42 8.37
N PHE A 86 -0.50 -0.67 8.76
CA PHE A 86 0.03 -1.65 9.68
C PHE A 86 1.34 -2.28 9.18
N ILE A 87 1.33 -2.83 7.96
CA ILE A 87 2.50 -3.50 7.39
C ILE A 87 3.67 -2.52 7.22
N LEU A 88 3.43 -1.34 6.65
CA LEU A 88 4.49 -0.37 6.41
C LEU A 88 5.10 0.15 7.72
N ASN A 89 4.27 0.46 8.71
CA ASN A 89 4.78 0.88 10.01
C ASN A 89 5.52 -0.26 10.73
N ALA A 90 5.00 -1.48 10.66
CA ALA A 90 5.60 -2.65 11.31
C ALA A 90 7.01 -2.96 10.80
N TYR A 91 7.23 -2.87 9.48
CA TYR A 91 8.51 -3.23 8.88
C TYR A 91 9.45 -2.05 8.65
N PHE A 92 8.94 -0.83 8.47
CA PHE A 92 9.74 0.32 8.05
C PHE A 92 9.61 1.56 8.96
N GLY A 93 8.70 1.54 9.94
CA GLY A 93 8.58 2.56 10.98
C GLY A 93 7.94 3.88 10.53
N LEU A 94 7.97 4.87 11.43
CA LEU A 94 7.27 6.15 11.31
C LEU A 94 7.72 7.02 10.13
N TRP A 95 8.99 6.87 9.72
CA TRP A 95 9.54 7.60 8.59
C TRP A 95 8.88 7.21 7.27
N ILE A 96 8.52 5.94 7.09
CA ILE A 96 7.84 5.47 5.88
C ILE A 96 6.33 5.65 6.02
N PHE A 97 5.75 5.15 7.11
CA PHE A 97 4.35 5.40 7.45
C PHE A 97 4.24 5.99 8.86
N PRO A 98 3.75 7.23 9.03
CA PRO A 98 2.98 8.00 8.03
C PRO A 98 3.76 9.01 7.17
N LEU A 99 4.99 9.40 7.55
CA LEU A 99 5.61 10.64 7.05
C LEU A 99 5.84 10.66 5.53
N LEU A 100 6.65 9.73 5.01
CA LEU A 100 6.93 9.65 3.57
C LEU A 100 5.65 9.36 2.77
N THR A 101 4.76 8.53 3.31
CA THR A 101 3.47 8.21 2.67
C THR A 101 2.65 9.47 2.42
N LEU A 102 2.47 10.34 3.42
CA LEU A 102 1.71 11.57 3.27
C LEU A 102 2.37 12.57 2.32
N LEU A 103 3.71 12.65 2.35
CA LEU A 103 4.47 13.49 1.41
C LEU A 103 4.25 13.02 -0.05
N LEU A 104 4.44 11.74 -0.32
CA LEU A 104 4.24 11.17 -1.66
C LEU A 104 2.78 11.21 -2.11
N SER A 105 1.83 11.09 -1.17
CA SER A 105 0.40 11.24 -1.47
C SER A 105 0.07 12.67 -1.89
N SER A 106 0.65 13.66 -1.21
CA SER A 106 0.50 15.08 -1.58
C SER A 106 1.11 15.36 -2.95
N ALA A 107 2.28 14.79 -3.25
CA ALA A 107 2.90 14.86 -4.57
C ALA A 107 2.06 14.16 -5.65
N THR A 108 1.46 13.02 -5.32
CA THR A 108 0.52 12.28 -6.18
C THR A 108 -0.65 13.16 -6.57
N ASN A 109 -1.28 13.81 -5.58
CA ASN A 109 -2.41 14.73 -5.82
C ASN A 109 -2.00 15.93 -6.68
N PHE A 110 -0.82 16.51 -6.40
CA PHE A 110 -0.29 17.62 -7.19
C PHE A 110 -0.12 17.24 -8.67
N VAL A 111 0.56 16.13 -8.93
CA VAL A 111 0.80 15.65 -10.31
C VAL A 111 -0.50 15.22 -10.97
N ALA A 112 -1.41 14.55 -10.25
CA ALA A 112 -2.71 14.18 -10.80
C ALA A 112 -3.50 15.42 -11.26
N LEU A 113 -3.55 16.49 -10.47
CA LEU A 113 -4.24 17.73 -10.83
C LEU A 113 -3.65 18.43 -12.06
N LEU A 114 -2.35 18.27 -12.35
CA LEU A 114 -1.75 18.77 -13.59
C LEU A 114 -2.34 18.10 -14.84
N THR A 115 -2.83 16.88 -14.70
CA THR A 115 -3.36 16.09 -15.82
C THR A 115 -4.88 16.22 -15.97
N TYR A 116 -5.58 16.66 -14.94
CA TYR A 116 -7.04 16.79 -14.94
C TYR A 116 -7.51 18.18 -15.39
N SER A 117 -8.75 18.22 -15.88
CA SER A 117 -9.48 19.45 -16.16
C SER A 117 -9.85 20.19 -14.87
N ALA A 118 -10.20 21.47 -14.98
CA ALA A 118 -10.39 22.35 -13.83
C ALA A 118 -11.61 22.01 -12.96
N ASP A 119 -12.58 21.28 -13.52
CA ASP A 119 -13.82 20.81 -12.88
C ASP A 119 -13.63 19.56 -12.01
N VAL A 120 -12.49 18.87 -12.13
CA VAL A 120 -12.20 17.68 -11.33
C VAL A 120 -11.82 18.06 -9.91
N THR A 121 -12.54 17.48 -8.94
CA THR A 121 -12.23 17.56 -7.51
C THR A 121 -11.63 16.23 -7.05
N LEU A 122 -10.46 16.29 -6.45
CA LEU A 122 -9.86 15.14 -5.77
C LEU A 122 -10.38 15.05 -4.34
N ILE A 123 -10.77 13.84 -3.97
CA ILE A 123 -11.15 13.41 -2.63
C ILE A 123 -10.78 11.94 -2.44
N GLY A 124 -10.36 11.58 -1.23
CA GLY A 124 -10.19 10.20 -0.79
C GLY A 124 -8.74 9.78 -0.58
N ALA A 125 -8.58 8.75 0.25
CA ALA A 125 -7.27 8.21 0.62
C ALA A 125 -6.64 7.32 -0.46
N SER A 126 -7.32 7.07 -1.57
CA SER A 126 -6.92 6.03 -2.53
C SER A 126 -5.57 6.32 -3.17
N GLY A 127 -5.26 7.58 -3.51
CA GLY A 127 -3.90 7.96 -3.95
C GLY A 127 -2.81 7.53 -2.95
N ALA A 128 -3.07 7.67 -1.65
CA ALA A 128 -2.17 7.22 -0.58
C ALA A 128 -2.09 5.70 -0.51
N VAL A 129 -3.22 5.00 -0.62
CA VAL A 129 -3.26 3.52 -0.68
C VAL A 129 -2.38 3.00 -1.82
N TYR A 130 -2.40 3.62 -3.01
CA TYR A 130 -1.55 3.21 -4.12
C TYR A 130 -0.07 3.55 -3.90
N VAL A 131 0.26 4.68 -3.28
CA VAL A 131 1.63 4.97 -2.82
C VAL A 131 2.12 3.85 -1.89
N MET A 132 1.31 3.48 -0.91
CA MET A 132 1.65 2.45 0.07
C MET A 132 1.80 1.07 -0.58
N ALA A 133 0.90 0.72 -1.50
CA ALA A 133 0.94 -0.53 -2.24
C ALA A 133 2.16 -0.61 -3.16
N GLY A 134 2.45 0.43 -3.93
CA GLY A 134 3.62 0.51 -4.80
C GLY A 134 4.92 0.37 -4.02
N PHE A 135 5.02 1.06 -2.88
CA PHE A 135 6.17 0.92 -1.98
C PHE A 135 6.28 -0.51 -1.42
N TRP A 136 5.20 -1.05 -0.88
CA TRP A 136 5.19 -2.39 -0.29
C TRP A 136 5.59 -3.48 -1.29
N LEU A 137 4.99 -3.48 -2.49
CA LEU A 137 5.25 -4.51 -3.50
C LEU A 137 6.69 -4.44 -4.02
N ALA A 138 7.23 -3.23 -4.24
CA ALA A 138 8.62 -3.06 -4.62
C ALA A 138 9.58 -3.54 -3.51
N MET A 139 9.30 -3.23 -2.24
CA MET A 139 10.08 -3.72 -1.11
C MET A 139 9.97 -5.24 -0.95
N TYR A 140 8.78 -5.81 -1.14
CA TYR A 140 8.56 -7.27 -1.12
C TYR A 140 9.41 -7.97 -2.18
N MET A 141 9.41 -7.46 -3.42
CA MET A 141 10.23 -7.99 -4.51
C MET A 141 11.73 -7.92 -4.22
N GLY A 142 12.20 -6.90 -3.50
CA GLY A 142 13.61 -6.73 -3.14
C GLY A 142 14.04 -7.57 -1.93
N ILE A 143 13.19 -7.67 -0.90
CA ILE A 143 13.53 -8.26 0.40
C ILE A 143 13.24 -9.77 0.40
N GLU A 144 12.09 -10.21 -0.09
CA GLU A 144 11.71 -11.62 -0.03
C GLU A 144 12.57 -12.43 -1.01
N ARG A 145 13.30 -13.43 -0.56
CA ARG A 145 14.23 -14.24 -1.39
C ARG A 145 14.18 -15.73 -1.11
N GLY A 146 13.30 -16.17 -0.21
CA GLY A 146 12.95 -17.58 -0.03
C GLY A 146 12.04 -18.12 -1.15
N HIS A 147 11.50 -17.25 -2.00
CA HIS A 147 10.70 -17.61 -3.17
C HIS A 147 11.40 -17.23 -4.48
N SER A 148 11.13 -18.00 -5.54
CA SER A 148 11.59 -17.67 -6.89
C SER A 148 11.06 -16.30 -7.34
N VAL A 149 11.74 -15.66 -8.31
CA VAL A 149 11.28 -14.38 -8.88
C VAL A 149 9.85 -14.50 -9.41
N ALA A 150 9.53 -15.60 -10.11
CA ALA A 150 8.19 -15.85 -10.64
C ALA A 150 7.13 -15.93 -9.53
N ASN A 151 7.38 -16.69 -8.45
CA ASN A 151 6.42 -16.81 -7.35
C ASN A 151 6.19 -15.48 -6.63
N ARG A 152 7.24 -14.65 -6.49
CA ARG A 152 7.10 -13.31 -5.92
C ARG A 152 6.26 -12.40 -6.83
N LEU A 153 6.50 -12.47 -8.14
CA LEU A 153 5.73 -11.71 -9.13
C LEU A 153 4.24 -12.10 -9.11
N ILE A 154 3.93 -13.40 -9.10
CA ILE A 154 2.55 -13.90 -9.02
C ILE A 154 1.85 -13.36 -7.77
N ARG A 155 2.54 -13.34 -6.61
CA ARG A 155 2.00 -12.76 -5.38
C ARG A 155 1.77 -11.26 -5.47
N CYS A 156 2.70 -10.52 -6.09
CA CYS A 156 2.50 -9.09 -6.34
C CYS A 156 1.30 -8.83 -7.24
N VAL A 157 1.18 -9.57 -8.35
CA VAL A 157 0.03 -9.48 -9.26
C VAL A 157 -1.27 -9.82 -8.53
N GLY A 158 -1.31 -10.92 -7.78
CA GLY A 158 -2.48 -11.30 -6.99
C GLY A 158 -2.89 -10.22 -5.98
N PHE A 159 -1.93 -9.61 -5.28
CA PHE A 159 -2.21 -8.49 -4.38
C PHE A 159 -2.74 -7.26 -5.13
N THR A 160 -2.16 -6.89 -6.27
CA THR A 160 -2.66 -5.79 -7.11
C THR A 160 -4.07 -6.06 -7.64
N LEU A 161 -4.41 -7.30 -7.98
CA LEU A 161 -5.78 -7.65 -8.37
C LEU A 161 -6.76 -7.45 -7.21
N ILE A 162 -6.39 -7.85 -5.99
CA ILE A 162 -7.21 -7.60 -4.79
C ILE A 162 -7.36 -6.09 -4.54
N LEU A 163 -6.29 -5.32 -4.73
CA LEU A 163 -6.29 -3.86 -4.60
C LEU A 163 -7.33 -3.20 -5.52
N LEU A 164 -7.54 -3.73 -6.73
CA LEU A 164 -8.47 -3.20 -7.73
C LEU A 164 -9.94 -3.58 -7.49
N ILE A 165 -10.23 -4.60 -6.67
CA ILE A 165 -11.61 -5.10 -6.45
C ILE A 165 -12.56 -4.00 -5.94
N PRO A 166 -12.22 -3.22 -4.90
CA PRO A 166 -13.15 -2.23 -4.36
C PRO A 166 -13.48 -1.10 -5.36
N GLU A 167 -12.58 -0.82 -6.29
CA GLU A 167 -12.69 0.27 -7.27
C GLU A 167 -13.51 -0.10 -8.50
N ALA A 168 -13.53 -1.38 -8.88
CA ALA A 168 -14.32 -1.85 -10.01
C ALA A 168 -15.82 -1.54 -9.88
N PHE A 169 -16.28 -1.19 -8.68
CA PHE A 169 -17.67 -0.90 -8.34
C PHE A 169 -17.94 0.59 -8.06
N GLU A 170 -17.01 1.50 -8.40
CA GLU A 170 -17.13 2.95 -8.13
C GLU A 170 -16.95 3.80 -9.41
N PRO A 171 -18.00 4.50 -9.90
CA PRO A 171 -17.94 5.31 -11.13
C PRO A 171 -16.99 6.51 -11.09
N VAL A 172 -16.58 6.94 -9.90
CA VAL A 172 -15.82 8.20 -9.67
C VAL A 172 -14.32 7.90 -9.45
N VAL A 173 -13.84 6.72 -9.84
CA VAL A 173 -12.47 6.28 -9.61
C VAL A 173 -11.47 6.97 -10.54
N SER A 174 -10.45 7.58 -9.91
CA SER A 174 -9.34 8.20 -10.60
C SER A 174 -8.18 7.22 -10.84
N TYR A 175 -8.33 6.34 -11.83
CA TYR A 175 -7.27 5.38 -12.24
C TYR A 175 -5.92 6.07 -12.49
N ARG A 176 -5.94 7.32 -12.94
CA ARG A 176 -4.72 8.11 -13.16
C ARG A 176 -4.02 8.51 -11.86
N THR A 177 -4.78 8.97 -10.87
CA THR A 177 -4.22 9.28 -9.53
C THR A 177 -3.61 8.01 -8.93
N HIS A 178 -4.26 6.86 -9.11
CA HIS A 178 -3.77 5.57 -8.64
C HIS A 178 -2.45 5.16 -9.30
N ALA A 179 -2.38 5.23 -10.63
CA ALA A 179 -1.16 4.92 -11.36
C ALA A 179 0.02 5.82 -10.97
N ILE A 180 -0.22 7.13 -10.81
CA ILE A 180 0.78 8.09 -10.34
C ILE A 180 1.24 7.74 -8.93
N GLY A 181 0.30 7.48 -8.01
CA GLY A 181 0.60 7.12 -6.63
C GLY A 181 1.42 5.84 -6.53
N PHE A 182 1.01 4.80 -7.26
CA PHE A 182 1.75 3.55 -7.35
C PHE A 182 3.18 3.76 -7.85
N GLY A 183 3.34 4.56 -8.91
CA GLY A 183 4.63 4.94 -9.45
C GLY A 183 5.52 5.62 -8.41
N PHE A 184 5.01 6.61 -7.68
CA PHE A 184 5.77 7.26 -6.61
C PHE A 184 6.16 6.30 -5.49
N GLY A 185 5.26 5.39 -5.10
CA GLY A 185 5.57 4.33 -4.13
C GLY A 185 6.73 3.45 -4.56
N VAL A 186 6.70 2.95 -5.80
CA VAL A 186 7.78 2.14 -6.40
C VAL A 186 9.08 2.93 -6.46
N LEU A 187 9.04 4.15 -6.99
CA LEU A 187 10.22 5.00 -7.12
C LEU A 187 10.88 5.31 -5.77
N ALA A 188 10.10 5.50 -4.71
CA ALA A 188 10.62 5.72 -3.37
C ALA A 188 11.19 4.45 -2.71
N ALA A 189 10.64 3.28 -3.03
CA ALA A 189 11.13 2.01 -2.50
C ALA A 189 12.54 1.66 -3.02
N ILE A 190 12.89 2.04 -4.25
CA ILE A 190 14.21 1.74 -4.86
C ILE A 190 15.38 2.29 -4.02
N PRO A 191 15.52 3.61 -3.78
CA PRO A 191 16.62 4.14 -2.99
C PRO A 191 16.54 3.66 -1.53
N TYR A 192 15.35 3.53 -0.95
CA TYR A 192 15.17 3.02 0.40
C TYR A 192 15.70 1.58 0.54
N TYR A 193 15.42 0.73 -0.45
CA TYR A 193 15.93 -0.63 -0.50
C TYR A 193 17.45 -0.67 -0.54
N PHE A 194 18.06 0.08 -1.45
CA PHE A 194 19.51 0.08 -1.60
C PHE A 194 20.23 0.63 -0.37
N TRP A 195 19.68 1.69 0.24
CA TRP A 195 20.21 2.26 1.49
C TRP A 195 20.18 1.26 2.65
N ASN A 196 19.13 0.44 2.74
CA ASN A 196 18.93 -0.53 3.82
C ASN A 196 19.34 -1.97 3.45
N ARG A 197 19.96 -2.17 2.29
CA ARG A 197 20.20 -3.51 1.73
C ARG A 197 20.96 -4.41 2.68
N ALA A 198 22.02 -3.91 3.32
CA ALA A 198 22.82 -4.68 4.27
C ALA A 198 21.96 -5.20 5.43
N ARG A 199 21.12 -4.33 6.01
CA ARG A 199 20.18 -4.67 7.09
C ARG A 199 19.21 -5.79 6.68
N PHE A 200 18.69 -5.74 5.46
CA PHE A 200 17.80 -6.79 4.96
C PHE A 200 18.51 -8.12 4.73
N ARG A 201 19.74 -8.08 4.21
CA ARG A 201 20.57 -9.28 4.00
C ARG A 201 20.97 -9.95 5.30
N MET A 202 21.31 -9.17 6.33
CA MET A 202 21.67 -9.72 7.65
C MET A 202 20.52 -10.45 8.34
N ALA A 203 19.27 -10.18 7.95
CA ALA A 203 18.09 -10.88 8.48
C ALA A 203 17.78 -12.18 7.72
N GLU A 204 18.51 -12.52 6.66
CA GLU A 204 18.32 -13.76 5.91
C GLU A 204 18.86 -14.96 6.70
N VAL A 205 18.02 -15.99 6.89
CA VAL A 205 18.45 -17.28 7.46
C VAL A 205 18.59 -18.30 6.34
N VAL A 206 19.82 -18.74 6.10
CA VAL A 206 20.18 -19.71 5.06
C VAL A 206 20.35 -21.10 5.70
N VAL A 207 19.72 -22.11 5.10
CA VAL A 207 19.87 -23.52 5.49
C VAL A 207 20.46 -24.32 4.33
N PRO A 208 21.22 -25.40 4.61
CA PRO A 208 21.60 -26.37 3.59
C PRO A 208 20.36 -26.92 2.88
N ASP A 209 20.52 -27.35 1.62
CA ASP A 209 19.45 -28.10 0.98
C ASP A 209 19.44 -29.48 1.66
N GLU A 210 18.30 -29.90 2.21
CA GLU A 210 18.16 -31.29 2.63
C GLU A 210 18.37 -32.15 1.38
N PRO A 211 19.23 -33.19 1.43
CA PRO A 211 19.31 -34.13 0.33
C PRO A 211 17.91 -34.74 0.15
N ASP A 212 17.40 -34.77 -1.10
CA ASP A 212 16.18 -35.50 -1.46
C ASP A 212 16.23 -36.86 -0.77
N ASP A 213 15.40 -37.09 0.26
CA ASP A 213 15.30 -38.42 0.86
C ASP A 213 14.77 -39.37 -0.23
N PRO A 214 15.54 -40.39 -0.65
CA PRO A 214 15.11 -41.30 -1.70
C PRO A 214 13.80 -42.03 -1.38
N THR A 215 13.41 -42.08 -0.09
CA THR A 215 12.20 -42.78 0.36
C THR A 215 10.89 -42.08 -0.03
N ASP A 216 10.88 -40.74 -0.14
CA ASP A 216 9.68 -39.97 -0.59
C ASP A 216 9.29 -40.27 -2.05
N LYS A 217 10.25 -40.68 -2.89
CA LYS A 217 10.00 -41.08 -4.29
C LYS A 217 9.48 -42.51 -4.42
N ILE A 218 9.59 -43.33 -3.37
CA ILE A 218 9.14 -44.73 -3.37
C ILE A 218 7.65 -44.80 -3.00
N GLU A 219 7.18 -44.00 -2.03
CA GLU A 219 5.77 -44.01 -1.62
C GLU A 219 4.83 -43.48 -2.72
N SER A 220 5.23 -42.46 -3.48
CA SER A 220 4.42 -41.92 -4.59
C SER A 220 4.30 -42.83 -5.82
N ARG A 221 5.11 -43.90 -5.91
CA ARG A 221 5.00 -44.92 -6.97
C ARG A 221 4.16 -46.13 -6.57
N TYR A 222 3.77 -46.24 -5.30
CA TYR A 222 3.06 -47.40 -4.76
C TYR A 222 1.62 -47.05 -4.35
N HIS A 223 0.88 -46.37 -5.24
CA HIS A 223 -0.58 -46.43 -5.18
C HIS A 223 -1.05 -47.52 -6.16
N PRO A 224 -1.32 -48.76 -5.71
CA PRO A 224 -2.08 -49.68 -6.54
C PRO A 224 -3.46 -49.07 -6.74
N ALA A 225 -3.88 -49.00 -8.00
CA ALA A 225 -5.25 -48.62 -8.34
C ALA A 225 -6.19 -49.64 -7.69
N GLU A 226 -6.83 -49.26 -6.60
CA GLU A 226 -7.94 -50.03 -6.04
C GLU A 226 -9.12 -49.88 -6.99
N THR A 227 -9.32 -50.92 -7.79
CA THR A 227 -10.53 -51.15 -8.57
C THR A 227 -11.67 -51.54 -7.64
N HIS A 228 -12.68 -50.69 -7.49
CA HIS A 228 -14.05 -51.08 -7.17
C HIS A 228 -15.05 -50.08 -7.76
#